data_AF-A0A929YXV2-F1
#
_entry.id   AF-A0A929YXV2-F1
#
_cell.length_a   1.000
_cell.length_b   1.000
_cell.length_c   1.000
_cell.angle_alpha   90.00
_cell.angle_beta   90.00
_cell.angle_gamma   90.00
#
_symmetry.space_group_name_H-M   'P 1'
#
loop_
_entity.id
_entity.type
_entity.pdbx_description
1 polymer ?
#
loop_
_entity_poly.entity_id
_entity_poly.type
_entity_poly.pdbx_seq_one_letter_code
_entity_poly.pdbx_strand_id
1 'polypeptide(L)' 'DYIVEEENLTIPHIEMHKRDFVLVPLAQIAPHLRHPALNKTVMQLLEELKG' A
#
# COMPACT_ATOMS: atom_id res chain seq x y z
N ASP A 1 -12.67 -1.00 3.33
CA ASP A 1 -11.35 -1.65 3.26
C ASP A 1 -11.39 -3.00 3.95
N TYR A 2 -10.61 -3.97 3.46
CA TYR A 2 -10.53 -5.34 4.01
C TYR A 2 -9.12 -5.63 4.51
N ILE A 3 -9.04 -6.30 5.66
CA ILE A 3 -7.83 -6.93 6.17
C ILE A 3 -8.12 -8.42 6.25
N VAL A 4 -7.30 -9.24 5.60
CA VAL A 4 -7.42 -10.70 5.56
C VAL A 4 -6.09 -11.28 6.00
N GLU A 5 -6.14 -12.17 7.00
CA GLU A 5 -5.00 -12.96 7.48
C GLU A 5 -5.44 -14.42 7.55
N GLU A 6 -5.00 -15.21 6.57
CA GLU A 6 -5.21 -16.65 6.48
C GLU A 6 -3.87 -17.33 6.24
N GLU A 7 -3.82 -18.66 6.41
CA GLU A 7 -2.57 -19.45 6.29
C GLU A 7 -1.78 -19.17 5.01
N ASN A 8 -2.48 -18.92 3.89
CA ASN A 8 -1.87 -18.71 2.58
C ASN A 8 -2.30 -17.38 1.90
N LEU A 9 -2.94 -16.47 2.64
CA LEU A 9 -3.44 -15.20 2.07
C LEU A 9 -3.28 -14.05 3.07
N THR A 10 -2.65 -12.97 2.61
CA THR A 10 -2.60 -11.72 3.36
C THR A 10 -3.01 -10.55 2.47
N ILE A 11 -4.04 -9.83 2.89
CA ILE A 11 -4.51 -8.61 2.21
C ILE A 11 -4.60 -7.48 3.26
N PRO A 12 -4.06 -6.29 2.97
CA PRO A 12 -3.18 -5.97 1.84
C PRO A 12 -1.84 -6.73 1.91
N HIS A 13 -1.16 -6.89 0.77
CA HIS A 13 0.13 -7.60 0.72
C HIS A 13 1.14 -6.92 1.67
N ILE A 14 1.72 -7.70 2.59
CA ILE A 14 2.53 -7.22 3.73
C ILE A 14 3.59 -6.20 3.31
N GLU A 15 4.29 -6.43 2.21
CA GLU A 15 5.37 -5.57 1.74
C GLU A 15 5.01 -4.62 0.58
N MET A 16 3.73 -4.41 0.25
CA MET A 16 3.37 -3.55 -0.88
C MET A 16 3.91 -2.10 -0.70
N HIS A 17 4.00 -1.64 0.54
CA HIS A 17 4.51 -0.32 0.91
C HIS A 17 6.03 -0.17 0.72
N LYS A 18 6.75 -1.27 0.42
CA LYS A 18 8.20 -1.27 0.20
C LYS A 18 8.58 -1.37 -1.29
N ARG A 19 7.59 -1.38 -2.19
CA ARG A 19 7.78 -1.71 -3.61
C ARG A 19 7.34 -0.55 -4.48
N ASP A 20 8.31 0.12 -5.08
CA ASP A 20 8.09 1.27 -5.97
C ASP A 20 7.24 0.89 -7.20
N PHE A 21 7.49 -0.27 -7.80
CA PHE A 21 6.71 -0.78 -8.93
C PHE A 21 5.24 -1.09 -8.59
N VAL A 22 4.88 -1.13 -7.31
CA VAL A 22 3.49 -1.20 -6.84
C VAL A 22 2.95 0.20 -6.56
N LEU A 23 3.70 1.00 -5.78
CA LEU A 23 3.25 2.30 -5.31
C LEU A 23 3.20 3.38 -6.40
N VAL A 24 4.15 3.40 -7.33
CA VAL A 24 4.20 4.38 -8.43
C VAL A 24 2.97 4.31 -9.33
N PRO A 25 2.59 3.17 -9.92
CA PRO A 25 1.38 3.09 -10.74
C PRO A 25 0.11 3.30 -9.89
N LEU A 26 0.08 2.81 -8.64
CA LEU A 26 -1.08 2.99 -7.78
C LEU A 26 -1.30 4.45 -7.39
N ALA A 27 -0.22 5.22 -7.19
CA ALA A 27 -0.28 6.65 -6.91
C ALA A 27 -0.83 7.46 -8.09
N GLN A 28 -0.62 7.00 -9.33
CA GLN A 28 -1.15 7.66 -10.53
C GLN A 28 -2.67 7.54 -10.65
N ILE A 29 -3.24 6.40 -10.23
CA ILE A 29 -4.67 6.11 -10.40
C ILE A 29 -5.50 6.32 -9.12
N ALA A 30 -4.88 6.18 -7.95
CA ALA A 30 -5.56 6.23 -6.66
C ALA A 30 -4.67 6.84 -5.55
N PRO A 31 -4.19 8.08 -5.71
CA PRO A 31 -3.22 8.70 -4.80
C PRO A 31 -3.73 8.82 -3.35
N HIS A 32 -5.04 9.02 -3.19
CA HIS A 32 -5.69 9.24 -1.89
C HIS A 32 -6.25 7.95 -1.26
N LEU A 33 -6.10 6.78 -1.92
CA LEU A 33 -6.50 5.51 -1.35
C LEU A 33 -5.70 5.27 -0.07
N ARG A 34 -6.39 4.87 1.00
CA ARG A 34 -5.80 4.68 2.32
C ARG A 34 -5.50 3.20 2.55
N HIS A 35 -4.26 2.89 2.87
CA HIS A 35 -3.87 1.54 3.23
C HIS A 35 -4.48 1.17 4.59
N PRO A 36 -5.34 0.13 4.68
CA PRO A 36 -6.15 -0.11 5.89
C PRO A 36 -5.32 -0.38 7.14
N ALA A 37 -4.19 -1.08 7.01
CA ALA A 37 -3.34 -1.41 8.16
C ALA A 37 -2.37 -0.29 8.58
N LEU A 38 -1.96 0.57 7.64
CA LEU A 38 -0.95 1.62 7.90
C LEU A 38 -1.58 2.99 8.10
N ASN A 39 -2.87 3.12 7.76
CA ASN A 39 -3.63 4.36 7.81
C ASN A 39 -2.94 5.54 7.08
N LYS A 40 -2.20 5.23 6.01
CA LYS A 40 -1.50 6.18 5.14
C LYS A 40 -2.06 6.11 3.73
N THR A 41 -2.08 7.24 3.05
CA THR A 41 -2.43 7.29 1.63
C THR A 41 -1.33 6.66 0.77
N VAL A 42 -1.67 6.20 -0.43
CA VAL A 42 -0.69 5.67 -1.39
C VAL A 42 0.41 6.70 -1.68
N MET A 43 0.07 8.00 -1.79
CA MET A 43 1.06 9.06 -1.96
C MET A 43 2.02 9.17 -0.78
N GLN A 44 1.53 9.13 0.47
CA GLN A 44 2.38 9.15 1.66
C GLN A 44 3.32 7.94 1.70
N LEU A 45 2.83 6.75 1.36
CA LEU A 45 3.67 5.55 1.29
C LEU A 45 4.76 5.67 0.22
N LEU A 46 4.43 6.26 -0.94
CA LEU A 46 5.40 6.48 -2.01
C LEU A 46 6.46 7.52 -1.64
N GLU A 47 6.08 8.58 -0.92
CA GLU A 47 7.01 9.60 -0.40
C GLU A 47 7.96 9.00 0.64
N GLU A 48 7.46 8.17 1.56
CA GLU A 48 8.26 7.49 2.57
C GLU A 48 9.26 6.50 1.98
N LEU A 49 8.95 5.87 0.84
CA LEU A 49 9.88 4.95 0.17
C LEU A 49 11.08 5.66 -0.47
N LYS A 50 10.94 6.95 -0.80
CA LYS A 50 11.98 7.75 -1.47
C LYS A 50 12.92 8.47 -0.50
N GLY A 51 12.55 8.52 0.79
CA GLY A 51 13.36 9.11 1.86
C GLY A 51 14.33 8.10 2.46
#